data_AF-A0A6A7BUC9-F1
#
_entry.id   AF-A0A6A7BUC9-F1
#
_cell.length_a   1.000
_cell.length_b   1.000
_cell.length_c   1.000
_cell.angle_alpha   90.00
_cell.angle_beta   90.00
_cell.angle_gamma   90.00
#
_symmetry.space_group_name_H-M   'P 1'
#
loop_
_entity.id
_entity.type
_entity.pdbx_description
1 polymer ?
#
loop_
_entity_poly.entity_id
_entity_poly.type
_entity_poly.pdbx_seq_one_letter_code
_entity_poly.pdbx_strand_id
1 'polypeptide(L)'
;MSLTFKLLSLAIRTAAKPIGNQIKKQAKEHEAFRQFAVRQAQRVHRIDMRMRLGILHDPETQQKLHQREQRLAEEKKRKAETPTVRTEAEQAKHDEEVEKERLRPPAEEKVPKVKIRPLSEAKAIELGANFFSEAFIFAVAAGLLVWDSWRSRRKESARRDVVAEKIDEHDEMIVKLQKMIEEQGQTAERLEAILRERGSQQGGSRQKGSQRTGGADA
;
A
#
# COMPACT_ATOMS: atom_id res chain seq x y z
N MET A 1 -2.55 -22.03 -14.21
CA MET A 1 -2.90 -20.63 -13.85
C MET A 1 -3.84 -19.93 -14.85
N SER A 2 -4.53 -20.65 -15.75
CA SER A 2 -5.34 -20.03 -16.81
C SER A 2 -6.82 -19.82 -16.46
N LEU A 3 -7.34 -20.49 -15.44
CA LEU A 3 -8.75 -20.41 -15.03
C LEU A 3 -9.11 -19.07 -14.38
N THR A 4 -8.26 -18.56 -13.50
CA THR A 4 -8.44 -17.25 -12.85
C THR A 4 -8.39 -16.11 -13.87
N PHE A 5 -7.43 -16.17 -14.81
CA PHE A 5 -7.30 -15.18 -15.88
C PHE A 5 -8.51 -15.19 -16.84
N LYS A 6 -9.06 -16.37 -17.12
CA LYS A 6 -10.28 -16.54 -17.95
C LYS A 6 -11.54 -16.04 -17.25
N LEU A 7 -11.69 -16.32 -15.95
CA LEU A 7 -12.82 -15.82 -15.16
C LEU A 7 -12.76 -14.30 -15.00
N LEU A 8 -11.55 -13.75 -14.81
CA LEU A 8 -11.33 -12.31 -14.74
C LEU A 8 -11.65 -11.62 -16.07
N SER A 9 -11.16 -12.15 -17.21
CA SER A 9 -11.44 -11.55 -18.52
C SER A 9 -12.92 -11.68 -18.92
N LEU A 10 -13.56 -12.78 -18.53
CA LEU A 10 -14.99 -12.97 -18.71
C LEU A 10 -15.78 -12.01 -17.83
N ALA A 11 -15.43 -11.83 -16.56
CA ALA A 11 -16.06 -10.86 -15.66
C ALA A 11 -15.92 -9.42 -16.19
N ILE A 12 -14.75 -9.03 -16.69
CA ILE A 12 -14.54 -7.72 -17.34
C ILE A 12 -15.46 -7.56 -18.55
N ARG A 13 -15.53 -8.57 -19.43
CA ARG A 13 -16.39 -8.54 -20.64
C ARG A 13 -17.88 -8.55 -20.29
N THR A 14 -18.26 -9.23 -19.21
CA THR A 14 -19.66 -9.39 -18.77
C THR A 14 -20.12 -8.22 -17.90
N ALA A 15 -19.21 -7.49 -17.25
CA ALA A 15 -19.53 -6.26 -16.53
C ALA A 15 -19.57 -5.05 -17.48
N ALA A 16 -18.56 -4.89 -18.35
CA ALA A 16 -18.38 -3.65 -19.11
C ALA A 16 -19.52 -3.32 -20.08
N LYS A 17 -20.09 -4.32 -20.76
CA LYS A 17 -21.14 -4.09 -21.78
C LYS A 17 -22.56 -3.94 -21.22
N PRO A 18 -23.09 -4.84 -20.36
CA PRO A 18 -24.44 -4.70 -19.86
C PRO A 18 -24.56 -3.63 -18.76
N ILE A 19 -23.55 -3.44 -17.90
CA ILE A 19 -23.60 -2.42 -16.84
C ILE A 19 -23.58 -1.01 -17.45
N GLY A 20 -22.73 -0.76 -18.45
CA GLY A 20 -22.72 0.54 -19.14
C GLY A 20 -24.06 0.90 -19.79
N ASN A 21 -24.74 -0.09 -20.39
CA ASN A 21 -26.06 0.13 -20.99
C ASN A 21 -27.19 0.23 -19.95
N GLN A 22 -27.13 -0.52 -18.85
CA GLN A 22 -28.10 -0.44 -17.76
C GLN A 22 -27.97 0.85 -16.94
N ILE A 23 -26.74 1.32 -16.67
CA ILE A 23 -26.49 2.61 -16.00
C ILE A 23 -27.04 3.77 -16.84
N LYS A 24 -26.87 3.74 -18.17
CA LYS A 24 -27.46 4.75 -19.07
C LYS A 24 -28.98 4.73 -19.09
N LYS A 25 -29.60 3.54 -18.95
CA LYS A 25 -31.06 3.39 -18.87
C LYS A 25 -31.60 3.81 -17.50
N GLN A 26 -30.95 3.40 -16.41
CA GLN A 26 -31.31 3.77 -15.04
C GLN A 26 -31.04 5.24 -14.71
N ALA A 27 -30.06 5.90 -15.34
CA ALA A 27 -29.86 7.35 -15.20
C ALA A 27 -31.02 8.17 -15.79
N LYS A 28 -31.81 7.59 -16.70
CA LYS A 28 -33.07 8.17 -17.20
C LYS A 28 -34.27 7.84 -16.30
N GLU A 29 -34.24 6.70 -15.59
CA GLU A 29 -35.37 6.21 -14.78
C GLU A 29 -35.29 6.59 -13.30
N HIS A 30 -34.09 6.76 -12.72
CA HIS A 30 -33.89 7.06 -11.29
C HIS A 30 -33.09 8.36 -11.06
N GLU A 31 -33.81 9.40 -10.64
CA GLU A 31 -33.26 10.72 -10.36
C GLU A 31 -32.27 10.74 -9.19
N ALA A 32 -32.50 9.92 -8.16
CA ALA A 32 -31.57 9.76 -7.03
C ALA A 32 -30.20 9.20 -7.48
N PHE A 33 -30.21 8.26 -8.43
CA PHE A 33 -28.99 7.68 -8.99
C PHE A 33 -28.27 8.69 -9.90
N ARG A 34 -29.02 9.46 -10.71
CA ARG A 34 -28.48 10.57 -11.51
C ARG A 34 -27.75 11.59 -10.63
N GLN A 35 -28.39 12.05 -9.54
CA GLN A 35 -27.78 12.98 -8.59
C GLN A 35 -26.56 12.39 -7.88
N PHE A 36 -26.58 11.09 -7.56
CA PHE A 36 -25.41 10.42 -6.97
C PHE A 36 -24.25 10.32 -7.95
N ALA A 37 -24.49 9.90 -9.19
CA ALA A 37 -23.48 9.83 -10.24
C ALA A 37 -22.86 11.20 -10.54
N VAL A 38 -23.69 12.24 -10.65
CA VAL A 38 -23.23 13.62 -10.86
C VAL A 38 -22.39 14.11 -9.68
N ARG A 39 -22.80 13.85 -8.43
CA ARG A 39 -22.01 14.20 -7.24
C ARG A 39 -20.66 13.51 -7.22
N GLN A 40 -20.61 12.22 -7.53
CA GLN A 40 -19.36 11.45 -7.57
C GLN A 40 -18.45 11.93 -8.69
N ALA A 41 -18.98 12.15 -9.89
CA ALA A 41 -18.22 12.67 -11.03
C ALA A 41 -17.66 14.07 -10.76
N GLN A 42 -18.45 14.94 -10.11
CA GLN A 42 -17.97 16.26 -9.68
C GLN A 42 -16.88 16.16 -8.62
N ARG A 43 -16.96 15.20 -7.69
CA ARG A 43 -15.93 14.97 -6.67
C ARG A 43 -14.62 14.50 -7.31
N VAL A 44 -14.69 13.51 -8.19
CA VAL A 44 -13.54 13.00 -8.95
C VAL A 44 -12.91 14.11 -9.79
N HIS A 45 -13.73 14.89 -10.51
CA HIS A 45 -13.25 16.01 -11.31
C HIS A 45 -12.58 17.11 -10.47
N ARG A 46 -13.14 17.42 -9.30
CA ARG A 46 -12.52 18.37 -8.35
C ARG A 46 -11.19 17.86 -7.82
N ILE A 47 -11.09 16.56 -7.53
CA ILE A 47 -9.85 15.94 -7.07
C ILE A 47 -8.80 15.95 -8.19
N ASP A 48 -9.16 15.52 -9.40
CA ASP A 48 -8.27 15.54 -10.58
C ASP A 48 -7.78 16.95 -10.89
N MET A 49 -8.67 17.95 -10.94
CA MET A 49 -8.27 19.34 -11.12
C MET A 49 -7.45 19.87 -9.95
N ARG A 50 -7.76 19.53 -8.70
CA ARG A 50 -6.96 19.94 -7.54
C ARG A 50 -5.57 19.34 -7.58
N MET A 51 -5.43 18.07 -7.99
CA MET A 51 -4.13 17.42 -8.16
C MET A 51 -3.37 18.01 -9.34
N ARG A 52 -4.02 18.26 -10.48
CA ARG A 52 -3.38 18.93 -11.62
C ARG A 52 -2.93 20.34 -11.30
N LEU A 53 -3.77 21.13 -10.61
CA LEU A 53 -3.42 22.46 -10.16
C LEU A 53 -2.43 22.42 -8.97
N GLY A 54 -2.32 21.30 -8.26
CA GLY A 54 -1.33 21.12 -7.19
C GLY A 54 0.03 20.63 -7.69
N ILE A 55 0.05 19.87 -8.79
CA ILE A 55 1.23 19.16 -9.31
C ILE A 55 1.81 19.87 -10.55
N LEU A 56 0.99 20.50 -11.41
CA LEU A 56 1.43 21.15 -12.66
C LEU A 56 1.73 22.65 -12.51
N HIS A 57 1.52 23.23 -11.32
CA HIS A 57 1.95 24.60 -11.04
C HIS A 57 3.44 24.62 -10.64
N ASP A 58 4.31 24.46 -11.64
CA ASP A 58 5.63 25.06 -11.57
C ASP A 58 5.45 26.59 -11.55
N PRO A 59 6.04 27.32 -10.59
CA PRO A 59 5.90 28.79 -10.50
C PRO A 59 6.38 29.50 -11.79
N GLU A 60 7.25 28.86 -12.57
CA GLU A 60 7.81 29.41 -13.79
C GLU A 60 6.80 29.54 -14.94
N THR A 61 5.87 28.58 -15.08
CA THR A 61 4.87 28.60 -16.17
C THR A 61 3.83 29.70 -15.95
N GLN A 62 3.51 29.99 -14.69
CA GLN A 62 2.61 31.10 -14.31
C GLN A 62 3.25 32.47 -14.56
N GLN A 63 4.55 32.62 -14.25
CA GLN A 63 5.29 33.86 -14.52
C GLN A 63 5.40 34.12 -16.03
N LYS A 64 5.69 33.10 -16.84
CA LYS A 64 5.77 33.25 -18.30
C LYS A 64 4.43 33.62 -18.94
N LEU A 65 3.33 33.08 -18.43
CA LEU A 65 1.99 33.44 -18.89
C LEU A 65 1.60 34.85 -18.45
N HIS A 66 1.83 35.22 -17.18
CA HIS A 66 1.60 36.59 -16.69
C HIS A 66 2.45 37.63 -17.43
N GLN A 67 3.73 37.36 -17.68
CA GLN A 67 4.59 38.25 -18.46
C GLN A 67 4.08 38.41 -19.90
N ARG A 68 3.55 37.35 -20.51
CA ARG A 68 2.97 37.40 -21.85
C ARG A 68 1.67 38.20 -21.87
N GLU A 69 0.80 38.01 -20.87
CA GLU A 69 -0.43 38.79 -20.72
C GLU A 69 -0.16 40.27 -20.42
N GLN A 70 0.83 40.58 -19.57
CA GLN A 70 1.25 41.94 -19.26
C GLN A 70 1.84 42.66 -20.48
N ARG A 71 2.70 41.99 -21.25
CA ARG A 71 3.24 42.55 -22.52
C ARG A 71 2.14 42.81 -23.53
N LEU A 72 1.17 41.90 -23.66
CA LEU A 72 0.03 42.10 -24.56
C LEU A 72 -0.88 43.24 -24.07
N ALA A 73 -1.04 43.41 -22.76
CA ALA A 73 -1.81 44.51 -22.18
C ALA A 73 -1.10 45.86 -22.35
N GLU A 74 0.22 45.91 -22.15
CA GLU A 74 1.05 47.09 -22.42
C GLU A 74 1.08 47.44 -23.90
N GLU A 75 1.21 46.46 -24.79
CA GLU A 75 1.11 46.69 -26.24
C GLU A 75 -0.27 47.18 -26.65
N LYS A 76 -1.35 46.67 -26.03
CA LYS A 76 -2.71 47.18 -26.25
C LYS A 76 -2.88 48.60 -25.72
N LYS A 77 -2.31 48.91 -24.56
CA LYS A 77 -2.30 50.28 -23.99
C LYS A 77 -1.49 51.23 -24.87
N ARG A 78 -0.28 50.86 -25.30
CA ARG A 78 0.57 51.62 -26.22
C ARG A 78 -0.06 51.81 -27.61
N LYS A 79 -0.83 50.84 -28.09
CA LYS A 79 -1.58 50.95 -29.35
C LYS A 79 -2.86 51.78 -29.20
N ALA A 80 -3.42 51.85 -27.99
CA ALA A 80 -4.57 52.70 -27.67
C ALA A 80 -4.17 54.16 -27.37
N GLU A 81 -2.95 54.38 -26.89
CA GLU A 81 -2.32 55.70 -26.74
C GLU A 81 -1.65 56.13 -28.05
N THR A 82 -2.43 56.26 -29.13
CA THR A 82 -1.99 57.01 -30.31
C THR A 82 -2.04 58.51 -30.02
N PRO A 83 -1.02 59.29 -30.43
CA PRO A 83 -0.80 60.66 -29.95
C PRO A 83 -1.76 61.62 -30.67
N THR A 84 -2.82 62.02 -29.98
CA THR A 84 -3.68 63.13 -30.41
C THR A 84 -3.56 64.25 -29.39
N VAL A 85 -3.28 65.47 -29.84
CA VAL A 85 -3.05 66.67 -29.01
C VAL A 85 -4.26 66.90 -28.08
N ARG A 86 -4.07 66.71 -26.77
CA ARG A 86 -5.12 66.88 -25.75
C ARG A 86 -5.23 68.33 -25.29
N THR A 87 -6.45 68.84 -25.21
CA THR A 87 -6.78 70.17 -24.68
C THR A 87 -6.60 70.20 -23.15
N GLU A 88 -6.22 71.35 -22.59
CA GLU A 88 -5.83 71.53 -21.18
C GLU A 88 -6.82 70.97 -20.13
N ALA A 89 -8.12 70.94 -20.46
CA ALA A 89 -9.18 70.41 -19.59
C ALA A 89 -9.23 68.87 -19.51
N GLU A 90 -8.71 68.14 -20.49
CA GLU A 90 -8.60 66.68 -20.45
C GLU A 90 -7.33 66.24 -19.73
N GLN A 91 -6.27 67.06 -19.79
CA GLN A 91 -5.03 66.81 -19.06
C GLN A 91 -5.24 66.88 -17.54
N ALA A 92 -5.97 67.89 -17.05
CA ALA A 92 -6.27 68.02 -15.63
C ALA A 92 -7.13 66.85 -15.09
N LYS A 93 -8.07 66.33 -15.89
CA LYS A 93 -8.88 65.16 -15.51
C LYS A 93 -8.09 63.87 -15.52
N HIS A 94 -7.20 63.71 -16.50
CA HIS A 94 -6.30 62.58 -16.58
C HIS A 94 -5.30 62.60 -15.42
N ASP A 95 -4.79 63.77 -15.04
CA ASP A 95 -3.86 63.93 -13.93
C ASP A 95 -4.56 63.69 -12.57
N GLU A 96 -5.82 64.14 -12.40
CA GLU A 96 -6.67 63.80 -11.25
C GLU A 96 -6.97 62.30 -11.14
N GLU A 97 -7.26 61.63 -12.27
CA GLU A 97 -7.53 60.20 -12.31
C GLU A 97 -6.26 59.38 -12.02
N VAL A 98 -5.11 59.79 -12.55
CA VAL A 98 -3.80 59.16 -12.30
C VAL A 98 -3.39 59.34 -10.83
N GLU A 99 -3.69 60.48 -10.21
CA GLU A 99 -3.40 60.73 -8.80
C GLU A 99 -4.34 59.92 -7.87
N LYS A 100 -5.63 59.83 -8.21
CA LYS A 100 -6.58 58.91 -7.55
C LYS A 100 -6.21 57.44 -7.72
N GLU A 101 -5.60 57.05 -8.82
CA GLU A 101 -5.13 55.69 -9.06
C GLU A 101 -3.83 55.39 -8.29
N ARG A 102 -2.91 56.36 -8.15
CA ARG A 102 -1.71 56.28 -7.30
C ARG A 102 -2.00 56.20 -5.80
N LEU A 103 -3.07 56.85 -5.35
CA LEU A 103 -3.48 56.89 -3.93
C LEU A 103 -4.29 55.66 -3.49
N ARG A 104 -4.70 54.78 -4.42
CA ARG A 104 -5.36 53.52 -4.06
C ARG A 104 -4.32 52.57 -3.45
N PRO A 105 -4.54 52.06 -2.22
CA PRO A 105 -3.66 51.06 -1.64
C PRO A 105 -3.61 49.85 -2.59
N PRO A 106 -2.42 49.24 -2.82
CA PRO A 106 -2.29 48.09 -3.70
C PRO A 106 -3.27 47.02 -3.23
N ALA A 107 -4.24 46.71 -4.09
CA ALA A 107 -5.22 45.68 -3.81
C ALA A 107 -4.45 44.37 -3.62
N GLU A 108 -4.42 43.91 -2.37
CA GLU A 108 -3.81 42.66 -1.95
C GLU A 108 -4.24 41.55 -2.93
N GLU A 109 -3.29 41.09 -3.73
CA GLU A 109 -3.49 40.11 -4.81
C GLU A 109 -3.84 38.75 -4.19
N LYS A 110 -5.11 38.61 -3.80
CA LYS A 110 -5.65 37.34 -3.31
C LYS A 110 -5.71 36.40 -4.50
N VAL A 111 -4.70 35.53 -4.58
CA VAL A 111 -4.54 34.43 -5.54
C VAL A 111 -5.92 33.95 -6.00
N PRO A 112 -6.27 34.06 -7.29
CA PRO A 112 -7.60 33.71 -7.78
C PRO A 112 -7.92 32.28 -7.38
N LYS A 113 -8.89 32.09 -6.47
CA LYS A 113 -9.40 30.77 -6.13
C LYS A 113 -9.97 30.18 -7.40
N VAL A 114 -9.25 29.24 -8.03
CA VAL A 114 -9.66 28.60 -9.29
C VAL A 114 -11.04 27.97 -9.09
N LYS A 115 -12.07 28.65 -9.58
CA LYS A 115 -13.47 28.24 -9.43
C LYS A 115 -13.76 27.24 -10.55
N ILE A 116 -13.51 25.97 -10.27
CA ILE A 116 -13.71 24.86 -11.23
C ILE A 116 -15.18 24.85 -11.63
N ARG A 117 -15.46 25.10 -12.91
CA ARG A 117 -16.83 25.05 -13.47
C ARG A 117 -17.36 23.61 -13.34
N PRO A 118 -18.57 23.39 -12.81
CA PRO A 118 -19.14 22.05 -12.73
C PRO A 118 -19.28 21.46 -14.14
N LEU A 119 -19.00 20.17 -14.29
CA LEU A 119 -19.16 19.46 -15.57
C LEU A 119 -20.63 19.47 -16.00
N SER A 120 -20.85 19.53 -17.32
CA SER A 120 -22.19 19.32 -17.88
C SER A 120 -22.73 17.95 -17.48
N GLU A 121 -24.05 17.87 -17.29
CA GLU A 121 -24.71 16.68 -16.75
C GLU A 121 -24.41 15.42 -17.58
N ALA A 122 -24.38 15.55 -18.91
CA ALA A 122 -24.03 14.46 -19.82
C ALA A 122 -22.62 13.91 -19.58
N LYS A 123 -21.60 14.78 -19.44
CA LYS A 123 -20.22 14.35 -19.16
C LYS A 123 -20.07 13.78 -17.75
N ALA A 124 -20.81 14.33 -16.78
CA ALA A 124 -20.80 13.83 -15.41
C ALA A 124 -21.37 12.40 -15.34
N ILE A 125 -22.41 12.09 -16.11
CA ILE A 125 -22.97 10.74 -16.20
C ILE A 125 -21.98 9.76 -16.84
N GLU A 126 -21.27 10.18 -17.89
CA GLU A 126 -20.27 9.34 -18.56
C GLU A 126 -19.07 9.02 -17.66
N LEU A 127 -18.51 10.04 -16.99
CA LEU A 127 -17.45 9.87 -15.99
C LEU A 127 -17.91 9.03 -14.79
N GLY A 128 -19.14 9.24 -14.34
CA GLY A 128 -19.75 8.43 -13.29
C GLY A 128 -19.85 6.96 -13.70
N ALA A 129 -20.34 6.68 -14.92
CA ALA A 129 -20.46 5.32 -15.45
C ALA A 129 -19.12 4.59 -15.57
N ASN A 130 -18.07 5.27 -16.04
CA ASN A 130 -16.72 4.71 -16.05
C ASN A 130 -16.19 4.43 -14.65
N PHE A 131 -16.39 5.35 -13.70
CA PHE A 131 -16.00 5.14 -12.31
C PHE A 131 -16.74 3.95 -11.67
N PHE A 132 -18.04 3.76 -11.94
CA PHE A 132 -18.80 2.64 -11.39
C PHE A 132 -18.35 1.29 -11.95
N SER A 133 -18.07 1.19 -13.25
CA SER A 133 -17.61 -0.07 -13.85
C SER A 133 -16.21 -0.46 -13.36
N GLU A 134 -15.34 0.53 -13.20
CA GLU A 134 -14.00 0.34 -12.63
C GLU A 134 -14.07 -0.04 -11.14
N ALA A 135 -14.86 0.69 -10.34
CA ALA A 135 -15.07 0.39 -8.93
C ALA A 135 -15.67 -1.01 -8.72
N PHE A 136 -16.57 -1.44 -9.60
CA PHE A 136 -17.13 -2.79 -9.57
C PHE A 136 -16.06 -3.87 -9.79
N ILE A 137 -15.20 -3.70 -10.80
CA ILE A 137 -14.10 -4.65 -11.08
C ILE A 137 -13.12 -4.70 -9.91
N PHE A 138 -12.76 -3.55 -9.34
CA PHE A 138 -11.89 -3.49 -8.16
C PHE A 138 -12.55 -4.12 -6.93
N ALA A 139 -13.85 -3.92 -6.70
CA ALA A 139 -14.56 -4.53 -5.59
C ALA A 139 -14.59 -6.07 -5.72
N VAL A 140 -14.82 -6.59 -6.93
CA VAL A 140 -14.76 -8.03 -7.19
C VAL A 140 -13.34 -8.56 -6.98
N ALA A 141 -12.32 -7.87 -7.50
CA ALA A 141 -10.92 -8.27 -7.35
C ALA A 141 -10.46 -8.25 -5.88
N ALA A 142 -10.74 -7.17 -5.16
CA ALA A 142 -10.45 -7.04 -3.73
C ALA A 142 -11.24 -8.07 -2.91
N GLY A 143 -12.52 -8.27 -3.23
CA GLY A 143 -13.35 -9.28 -2.59
C GLY A 143 -12.80 -10.70 -2.77
N LEU A 144 -12.38 -11.07 -3.99
CA LEU A 144 -11.75 -12.36 -4.25
C LEU A 144 -10.42 -12.50 -3.52
N LEU A 145 -9.61 -11.44 -3.46
CA LEU A 145 -8.32 -11.45 -2.76
C LEU A 145 -8.49 -11.57 -1.24
N VAL A 146 -9.45 -10.84 -0.66
CA VAL A 146 -9.78 -10.94 0.77
C VAL A 146 -10.38 -12.30 1.09
N TRP A 147 -11.27 -12.82 0.24
CA TRP A 147 -11.87 -14.14 0.39
C TRP A 147 -10.82 -15.24 0.35
N ASP A 148 -9.93 -15.19 -0.64
CA ASP A 148 -8.83 -16.15 -0.76
C ASP A 148 -7.86 -16.01 0.41
N SER A 149 -7.52 -14.79 0.85
CA SER A 149 -6.69 -14.58 2.04
C SER A 149 -7.33 -15.14 3.30
N TRP A 150 -8.63 -14.90 3.53
CA TRP A 150 -9.34 -15.42 4.70
C TRP A 150 -9.43 -16.95 4.69
N ARG A 151 -9.78 -17.53 3.53
CA ARG A 151 -9.84 -18.98 3.34
C ARG A 151 -8.46 -19.64 3.43
N SER A 152 -7.42 -19.00 2.90
CA SER A 152 -6.04 -19.49 2.92
C SER A 152 -5.47 -19.46 4.34
N ARG A 153 -5.69 -18.37 5.09
CA ARG A 153 -5.30 -18.26 6.51
C ARG A 153 -5.91 -19.39 7.35
N ARG A 154 -7.16 -19.78 7.09
CA ARG A 154 -7.83 -20.89 7.79
C ARG A 154 -7.13 -22.23 7.53
N LYS A 155 -6.59 -22.45 6.33
CA LYS A 155 -5.80 -23.67 6.00
C LYS A 155 -4.38 -23.60 6.51
N GLU A 156 -3.78 -22.42 6.54
CA GLU A 156 -2.43 -22.21 7.04
C GLU A 156 -2.37 -22.41 8.56
N SER A 157 -3.40 -21.96 9.32
CA SER A 157 -3.51 -22.25 10.76
C SER A 157 -3.48 -23.76 11.02
N ALA A 158 -4.34 -24.53 10.35
CA ALA A 158 -4.36 -25.99 10.50
C ALA A 158 -3.01 -26.64 10.14
N ARG A 159 -2.27 -26.10 9.17
CA ARG A 159 -0.90 -26.57 8.87
C ARG A 159 0.09 -26.19 9.96
N ARG A 160 -0.01 -25.00 10.54
CA ARG A 160 0.84 -24.56 11.66
C ARG A 160 0.59 -25.40 12.90
N ASP A 161 -0.66 -25.74 13.19
CA ASP A 161 -1.04 -26.59 14.32
C ASP A 161 -0.42 -27.98 14.18
N VAL A 162 -0.52 -28.60 13.00
CA VAL A 162 0.12 -29.90 12.71
C VAL A 162 1.65 -29.83 12.77
N VAL A 163 2.25 -28.72 12.35
CA VAL A 163 3.71 -28.53 12.45
C VAL A 163 4.13 -28.36 13.91
N ALA A 164 3.35 -27.66 14.73
CA ALA A 164 3.61 -27.52 16.16
C ALA A 164 3.54 -28.88 16.87
N GLU A 165 2.51 -29.69 16.61
CA GLU A 165 2.39 -31.05 17.14
C GLU A 165 3.59 -31.93 16.79
N LYS A 166 4.11 -31.82 15.56
CA LYS A 166 5.32 -32.55 15.14
C LYS A 166 6.60 -32.06 15.82
N ILE A 167 6.68 -30.77 16.15
CA ILE A 167 7.82 -30.23 16.90
C ILE A 167 7.78 -30.81 18.31
N ASP A 168 6.62 -30.80 18.96
CA ASP A 168 6.44 -31.35 20.31
C ASP A 168 6.77 -32.87 20.32
N GLU A 169 6.28 -33.63 19.33
CA GLU A 169 6.58 -35.05 19.18
C GLU A 169 8.09 -35.31 19.00
N HIS A 170 8.76 -34.50 18.17
CA HIS A 170 10.20 -34.62 17.98
C HIS A 170 10.99 -34.28 19.25
N ASP A 171 10.57 -33.28 20.02
CA ASP A 171 11.20 -32.93 21.30
C ASP A 171 11.06 -34.09 22.31
N GLU A 172 9.90 -34.75 22.36
CA GLU A 172 9.73 -35.96 23.16
C GLU A 172 10.66 -37.10 22.71
N MET A 173 10.82 -37.30 21.40
CA MET A 173 11.76 -38.30 20.87
C MET A 173 13.21 -37.96 21.22
N ILE A 174 13.61 -36.69 21.16
CA ILE A 174 14.95 -36.24 21.56
C ILE A 174 15.20 -36.57 23.02
N VAL A 175 14.25 -36.25 23.92
CA VAL A 175 14.38 -36.56 25.36
C VAL A 175 14.47 -38.07 25.59
N LYS A 176 13.65 -38.86 24.89
CA LYS A 176 13.68 -40.33 25.00
C LYS A 176 15.02 -40.90 24.53
N LEU A 177 15.56 -40.40 23.43
CA LEU A 177 16.88 -40.81 22.93
C LEU A 177 18.00 -40.41 23.90
N GLN A 178 17.96 -39.19 24.45
CA GLN A 178 18.91 -38.76 25.48
C GLN A 178 18.88 -39.68 26.69
N LYS A 179 17.69 -40.05 27.17
CA LYS A 179 17.53 -40.99 28.29
C LYS A 179 18.09 -42.38 27.96
N MET A 180 17.85 -42.90 26.74
CA MET A 180 18.44 -44.17 26.31
C MET A 180 19.97 -44.14 26.28
N ILE A 181 20.57 -43.02 25.86
CA ILE A 181 22.03 -42.82 25.86
C ILE A 181 22.56 -42.82 27.29
N GLU A 182 21.88 -42.11 28.20
CA GLU A 182 22.27 -42.04 29.61
C GLU A 182 22.16 -43.41 30.31
N GLU A 183 21.08 -44.15 30.03
CA GLU A 183 20.90 -45.54 30.49
C GLU A 183 22.01 -46.47 29.96
N GLN A 184 22.37 -46.35 28.67
CA GLN A 184 23.48 -47.10 28.08
C GLN A 184 24.83 -46.76 28.76
N GLY A 185 25.10 -45.48 29.02
CA GLY A 185 26.29 -45.04 29.73
C GLY A 185 26.39 -45.63 31.14
N GLN A 186 25.29 -45.60 31.90
CA GLN A 186 25.23 -46.21 33.23
C GLN A 186 25.46 -47.73 33.17
N THR A 187 24.92 -48.42 32.17
CA THR A 187 25.22 -49.86 32.01
C THR A 187 26.68 -50.14 31.70
N ALA A 188 27.33 -49.28 30.90
CA ALA A 188 28.76 -49.41 30.61
C ALA A 188 29.60 -49.23 31.89
N GLU A 189 29.34 -48.19 32.68
CA GLU A 189 30.06 -47.95 33.94
C GLU A 189 29.85 -49.11 34.95
N ARG A 190 28.62 -49.65 35.04
CA ARG A 190 28.33 -50.82 35.89
C ARG A 190 29.13 -52.05 35.46
N LEU A 191 29.24 -52.29 34.15
CA LEU A 191 30.04 -53.39 33.59
C LEU A 191 31.53 -53.19 33.92
N GLU A 192 32.06 -51.98 33.76
CA GLU A 192 33.46 -51.67 34.11
C GLU A 192 33.74 -51.85 35.61
N ALA A 193 32.82 -51.44 36.49
CA ALA A 193 32.96 -51.64 37.94
C ALA A 193 33.03 -53.14 38.31
N ILE A 194 32.14 -53.95 37.73
CA ILE A 194 32.14 -55.41 37.94
C ILE A 194 33.45 -56.04 37.42
N LEU A 195 33.93 -55.62 36.25
CA LEU A 195 35.20 -56.10 35.71
C LEU A 195 36.39 -55.70 36.61
N ARG A 196 36.38 -54.48 37.15
CA ARG A 196 37.41 -53.99 38.09
C ARG A 196 37.41 -54.78 39.41
N GLU A 197 36.24 -55.05 39.99
CA GLU A 197 36.11 -55.89 41.18
C GLU A 197 36.62 -57.32 40.93
N ARG A 198 36.22 -57.95 39.82
CA ARG A 198 36.71 -59.29 39.45
C ARG A 198 38.21 -59.33 39.23
N GLY A 199 38.79 -58.30 38.59
CA GLY A 199 40.23 -58.16 38.43
C GLY A 199 40.98 -58.09 39.76
N SER A 200 40.42 -57.39 40.75
CA SER A 200 41.02 -57.30 42.09
C SER A 200 40.99 -58.63 42.86
N GLN A 201 39.94 -59.44 42.70
CA GLN A 201 39.82 -60.77 43.34
C GLN A 201 40.79 -61.81 42.74
N GLN A 202 41.10 -61.74 41.44
CA GLN A 202 42.13 -62.57 40.81
C GLN A 202 43.56 -62.18 41.21
N GLY A 203 43.83 -60.90 41.48
CA GLY A 203 45.14 -60.45 41.98
C GLY A 203 45.43 -60.87 43.43
N GLY A 204 44.44 -60.78 44.32
CA GLY A 204 44.60 -61.14 45.73
C GLY A 204 44.73 -62.65 46.00
N SER A 205 44.17 -63.49 45.12
CA SER A 205 44.26 -64.95 45.21
C SER A 205 45.63 -65.49 44.74
N ARG A 206 46.32 -64.79 43.82
CA ARG A 206 47.71 -65.11 43.45
C ARG A 206 48.72 -64.81 44.56
N GLN A 207 48.52 -63.74 45.34
CA GLN A 207 49.46 -63.34 46.38
C GLN A 207 49.35 -64.21 47.66
N LYS A 208 48.15 -64.72 48.00
CA LYS A 208 47.96 -65.66 49.11
C LYS A 208 48.46 -67.08 48.85
N GLY A 209 48.65 -67.48 47.58
CA GLY A 209 49.24 -68.78 47.22
C GLY A 209 50.78 -68.85 47.36
N SER A 210 51.47 -67.70 47.34
CA SER A 210 52.93 -67.64 47.35
C SER A 210 53.56 -67.55 48.75
N GLN A 211 52.79 -67.27 49.80
CA GLN A 211 53.32 -67.15 51.18
C GLN A 211 53.23 -68.43 52.02
N ARG A 212 52.78 -69.57 51.45
CA ARG A 212 52.66 -70.84 52.19
C ARG A 212 53.78 -71.87 51.95
N THR A 213 54.82 -71.56 51.18
CA THR A 213 55.89 -72.53 50.84
C THR A 213 57.31 -72.05 51.18
N GLY A 214 57.48 -71.14 52.14
CA GLY A 214 58.80 -70.67 52.58
C GLY A 214 58.90 -70.61 54.10
N GLY A 215 59.18 -71.74 54.74
CA GLY A 215 59.49 -71.78 56.17
C GLY A 215 59.33 -73.16 56.81
N ALA A 216 60.37 -73.99 56.71
CA ALA A 216 60.80 -74.97 57.73
C ALA A 216 62.05 -75.71 57.22
N ASP A 217 63.23 -75.22 57.61
CA ASP A 217 64.49 -75.97 57.58
C ASP A 217 64.51 -76.99 58.73
N ALA A 218 64.90 -78.24 58.44
CA ALA A 218 65.64 -79.17 59.30
C ALA A 218 66.05 -80.41 58.49
#